data_AF-A0A530BPS1-F1
#
_entry.id   AF-A0A530BPS1-F1
#
_cell.length_a   1.000
_cell.length_b   1.000
_cell.length_c   1.000
_cell.angle_alpha   90.00
_cell.angle_beta   90.00
_cell.angle_gamma   90.00
#
_symmetry.space_group_name_H-M   'P 1'
#
loop_
_entity.id
_entity.type
_entity.pdbx_description
1 polymer ?
#
loop_
_entity_poly.entity_id
_entity_poly.type
_entity_poly.pdbx_seq_one_letter_code
_entity_poly.pdbx_strand_id
1 'polypeptide(L)'
;MSFLKKLLVTAAFSAAMFVNAAYAENVKIALVVKSLGNGFFDAANKGAEEAAKELGDVDVIYTGPTKATAEAQIEVINSLIAQKVNAIAVSANDADALVPVLKKAMDRGITVISWDSGVAKEGRQLHLNPSDTGLIGETIIKLAADYLPEGGDVAILSASSTATNQNAWIEAAKKVLPEKFPKIKLVATVYGDDDSAKSTDEAKGLLKSYP
;
A
#
# COMPACT_ATOMS: atom_id res chain seq x y z
N MET A 1 14.36 9.03 -72.05
CA MET A 1 13.14 8.98 -71.22
C MET A 1 13.03 7.80 -70.25
N SER A 2 13.97 6.84 -70.24
CA SER A 2 13.88 5.64 -69.37
C SER A 2 14.64 5.75 -68.03
N PHE A 3 15.73 6.51 -67.97
CA PHE A 3 16.56 6.64 -66.77
C PHE A 3 15.99 7.59 -65.70
N LEU A 4 15.42 8.74 -66.09
CA LEU A 4 14.84 9.69 -65.13
C LEU A 4 13.59 9.15 -64.41
N LYS A 5 12.79 8.30 -65.06
CA LYS A 5 11.64 7.64 -64.43
C LYS A 5 12.06 6.59 -63.40
N LYS A 6 13.20 5.92 -63.59
CA LYS A 6 13.74 4.97 -62.61
C LYS A 6 14.32 5.66 -61.38
N LEU A 7 14.92 6.84 -61.53
CA LEU A 7 15.48 7.59 -60.39
C LEU A 7 14.40 8.16 -59.45
N LEU A 8 13.25 8.57 -60.01
CA LEU A 8 12.12 9.12 -59.23
C LEU A 8 11.35 8.05 -58.44
N VAL A 9 11.35 6.79 -58.89
CA VAL A 9 10.70 5.69 -58.16
C VAL A 9 11.56 5.22 -56.99
N THR A 10 12.89 5.30 -57.07
CA THR A 10 13.78 4.93 -55.97
C THR A 10 13.82 5.98 -54.85
N ALA A 11 13.62 7.26 -55.17
CA ALA A 11 13.59 8.33 -54.17
C ALA A 11 12.30 8.34 -53.33
N ALA A 12 11.18 7.85 -53.88
CA ALA A 12 9.90 7.78 -53.16
C ALA A 12 9.84 6.61 -52.16
N PHE A 13 10.68 5.58 -52.33
CA PHE A 13 10.69 4.40 -51.44
C PHE A 13 11.57 4.58 -50.19
N SER A 14 12.57 5.46 -50.25
CA SER A 14 13.46 5.72 -49.10
C SER A 14 12.89 6.72 -48.09
N ALA A 15 11.85 7.49 -48.46
CA ALA A 15 11.21 8.46 -47.56
C ALA A 15 10.12 7.84 -46.66
N ALA A 16 9.72 6.58 -46.89
CA ALA A 16 8.64 5.91 -46.15
C ALA A 16 9.12 5.05 -44.95
N MET A 17 10.44 5.00 -44.69
CA MET A 17 11.01 4.18 -43.61
C MET A 17 11.42 4.96 -42.36
N PHE A 18 11.03 6.23 -42.22
CA PHE A 18 10.91 6.83 -40.90
C PHE A 18 9.58 6.38 -40.28
N VAL A 19 9.47 5.06 -40.07
CA VAL A 19 8.61 4.54 -39.02
C VAL A 19 9.21 5.11 -37.75
N ASN A 20 8.64 6.22 -37.28
CA ASN A 20 8.76 6.59 -35.88
C ASN A 20 8.40 5.32 -35.13
N ALA A 21 9.40 4.64 -34.55
CA ALA A 21 9.12 3.65 -33.54
C ALA A 21 8.32 4.42 -32.50
N ALA A 22 7.00 4.26 -32.52
CA ALA A 22 6.15 4.74 -31.46
C ALA A 22 6.61 3.95 -30.24
N TYR A 23 7.55 4.52 -29.49
CA TYR A 23 7.86 4.05 -28.16
C TYR A 23 6.52 4.04 -27.44
N ALA A 24 6.04 2.85 -27.08
CA ALA A 24 4.87 2.72 -26.23
C ALA A 24 5.15 3.57 -24.98
N GLU A 25 4.23 4.47 -24.63
CA GLU A 25 4.37 5.23 -23.38
C GLU A 25 4.46 4.25 -22.22
N ASN A 26 5.44 4.44 -21.34
CA ASN A 26 5.61 3.63 -20.14
C ASN A 26 4.31 3.64 -19.32
N VAL A 27 3.95 2.47 -18.77
CA VAL A 27 2.83 2.29 -17.88
C VAL A 27 3.16 2.94 -16.53
N LYS A 28 2.41 3.97 -16.15
CA LYS A 28 2.58 4.67 -14.88
C LYS A 28 1.76 4.01 -13.78
N ILE A 29 2.44 3.40 -12.81
CA ILE A 29 1.83 2.75 -11.65
C ILE A 29 2.15 3.55 -10.40
N ALA A 30 1.13 4.10 -9.75
CA ALA A 30 1.30 4.80 -8.49
C ALA A 30 1.25 3.82 -7.31
N LEU A 31 2.35 3.74 -6.57
CA LEU A 31 2.43 3.05 -5.29
C LEU A 31 2.08 4.05 -4.19
N VAL A 32 0.82 4.03 -3.73
CA VAL A 32 0.29 4.93 -2.71
C VAL A 32 0.42 4.28 -1.34
N VAL A 33 1.21 4.88 -0.46
CA VAL A 33 1.51 4.34 0.88
C VAL A 33 0.74 5.05 1.98
N LYS A 34 0.74 4.47 3.19
CA LYS A 34 0.05 5.08 4.35
C LYS A 34 0.64 6.41 4.73
N SER A 35 1.98 6.47 4.79
CA SER A 35 2.76 7.67 5.08
C SER A 35 4.16 7.57 4.47
N LEU A 36 4.69 8.70 4.01
CA LEU A 36 6.08 8.83 3.60
C LEU A 36 7.01 8.91 4.81
N GLY A 37 8.26 8.49 4.65
CA GLY A 37 9.28 8.49 5.72
C GLY A 37 9.20 7.28 6.65
N ASN A 38 8.41 6.27 6.31
CA ASN A 38 8.32 5.01 7.02
C ASN A 38 9.11 3.92 6.26
N GLY A 39 10.10 3.34 6.93
CA GLY A 39 11.05 2.41 6.32
C GLY A 39 10.44 1.13 5.74
N PHE A 40 9.26 0.71 6.21
CA PHE A 40 8.52 -0.41 5.60
C PHE A 40 8.09 -0.06 4.16
N PHE A 41 7.55 1.14 3.96
CA PHE A 41 7.11 1.60 2.65
C PHE A 41 8.28 1.94 1.72
N ASP A 42 9.40 2.43 2.28
CA ASP A 42 10.62 2.63 1.51
C ASP A 42 11.20 1.29 1.01
N ALA A 43 11.10 0.22 1.80
CA ALA A 43 11.50 -1.12 1.37
C ALA A 43 10.55 -1.69 0.31
N ALA A 44 9.24 -1.49 0.46
CA ALA A 44 8.26 -1.87 -0.56
C ALA A 44 8.48 -1.12 -1.88
N ASN A 45 8.84 0.17 -1.83
CA ASN A 45 9.19 0.93 -3.03
C ASN A 45 10.40 0.33 -3.76
N LYS A 46 11.45 -0.07 -3.05
CA LYS A 46 12.60 -0.75 -3.67
C LYS A 46 12.17 -2.01 -4.43
N GLY A 47 11.31 -2.84 -3.83
CA GLY A 47 10.76 -4.02 -4.51
C GLY A 47 9.91 -3.67 -5.73
N ALA A 48 9.13 -2.58 -5.67
CA ALA A 48 8.36 -2.10 -6.81
C ALA A 48 9.26 -1.59 -7.95
N GLU A 49 10.33 -0.86 -7.64
CA GLU A 49 11.33 -0.40 -8.61
C GLU A 49 12.11 -1.56 -9.24
N GLU A 50 12.42 -2.61 -8.48
CA GLU A 50 13.02 -3.85 -9.00
C GLU A 50 12.09 -4.53 -9.99
N ALA A 51 10.81 -4.74 -9.64
CA ALA A 51 9.82 -5.33 -10.53
C ALA A 51 9.59 -4.48 -11.79
N ALA A 52 9.59 -3.16 -11.67
CA ALA A 52 9.45 -2.26 -12.81
C ALA A 52 10.62 -2.37 -13.80
N LYS A 53 11.85 -2.54 -13.30
CA LYS A 53 13.04 -2.78 -14.13
C LYS A 53 12.98 -4.12 -14.85
N GLU A 54 12.44 -5.16 -14.20
CA GLU A 54 12.25 -6.47 -14.83
C GLU A 54 11.21 -6.45 -15.96
N LEU A 55 10.15 -5.64 -15.81
CA LEU A 55 9.12 -5.47 -16.82
C LEU A 55 9.58 -4.57 -17.99
N GLY A 56 10.39 -3.55 -17.70
CA GLY A 56 11.07 -2.71 -18.71
C GLY A 56 10.22 -1.59 -19.31
N ASP A 57 8.90 -1.58 -19.10
CA ASP A 57 7.95 -0.59 -19.62
C ASP A 57 7.08 0.05 -18.53
N VAL A 58 7.52 -0.02 -17.26
CA VAL A 58 6.78 0.49 -16.10
C VAL A 58 7.53 1.63 -15.41
N ASP A 59 6.84 2.74 -15.18
CA ASP A 59 7.28 3.83 -14.31
C ASP A 59 6.52 3.78 -12.98
N VAL A 60 7.24 3.55 -11.87
CA VAL A 60 6.64 3.57 -10.53
C VAL A 60 6.63 4.98 -9.97
N ILE A 61 5.45 5.45 -9.56
CA ILE A 61 5.27 6.70 -8.81
C ILE A 61 5.10 6.35 -7.34
N TYR A 62 6.18 6.41 -6.57
CA TYR A 62 6.12 6.27 -5.11
C TYR A 62 5.59 7.56 -4.47
N THR A 63 4.44 7.46 -3.81
CA THR A 63 3.82 8.63 -3.19
C THR A 63 2.92 8.26 -2.02
N GLY A 64 2.54 9.24 -1.23
CA GLY A 64 1.72 9.08 -0.05
C GLY A 64 1.66 10.39 0.72
N PRO A 65 0.78 10.49 1.72
CA PRO A 65 0.75 11.65 2.58
C PRO A 65 1.94 11.63 3.57
N THR A 66 2.21 12.75 4.22
CA THR A 66 3.16 12.79 5.35
C THR A 66 2.54 12.37 6.68
N LYS A 67 1.20 12.37 6.76
CA LYS A 67 0.42 11.89 7.92
C LYS A 67 -0.47 10.74 7.49
N ALA A 68 -0.56 9.70 8.30
CA ALA A 68 -1.33 8.49 8.02
C ALA A 68 -2.85 8.68 8.22
N THR A 69 -3.46 9.62 7.50
CA THR A 69 -4.91 9.87 7.52
C THR A 69 -5.57 9.57 6.17
N ALA A 70 -6.88 9.32 6.19
CA ALA A 70 -7.65 9.05 4.99
C ALA A 70 -7.80 10.31 4.12
N GLU A 71 -8.01 11.48 4.74
CA GLU A 71 -8.19 12.75 4.04
C GLU A 71 -6.96 13.09 3.20
N ALA A 72 -5.77 12.93 3.79
CA ALA A 72 -4.52 13.20 3.09
C ALA A 72 -4.27 12.17 1.95
N GLN A 73 -4.67 10.90 2.12
CA GLN A 73 -4.62 9.93 1.02
C GLN A 73 -5.60 10.27 -0.11
N ILE A 74 -6.79 10.79 0.20
CA ILE A 74 -7.78 11.22 -0.80
C ILE A 74 -7.22 12.35 -1.68
N GLU A 75 -6.46 13.28 -1.11
CA GLU A 75 -5.79 14.35 -1.87
C GLU A 75 -4.75 13.79 -2.84
N VAL A 76 -3.90 12.86 -2.37
CA VAL A 76 -2.91 12.16 -3.20
C VAL A 76 -3.60 11.43 -4.35
N ILE A 77 -4.65 10.66 -4.07
CA ILE A 77 -5.39 9.90 -5.09
C ILE A 77 -6.03 10.84 -6.13
N ASN A 78 -6.62 11.98 -5.71
CA ASN A 78 -7.16 12.96 -6.65
C ASN A 78 -6.08 13.53 -7.59
N SER A 79 -4.87 13.79 -7.07
CA SER A 79 -3.73 14.20 -7.89
C SER A 79 -3.35 13.15 -8.93
N LEU A 80 -3.31 11.87 -8.54
CA LEU A 80 -3.00 10.76 -9.44
C LEU A 80 -4.06 10.56 -10.53
N ILE A 81 -5.35 10.74 -10.16
CA ILE A 81 -6.44 10.77 -11.14
C ILE A 81 -6.25 11.89 -12.16
N ALA A 82 -5.89 13.10 -11.70
CA ALA A 82 -5.65 14.25 -12.58
C ALA A 82 -4.44 14.03 -13.51
N GLN A 83 -3.41 13.34 -13.00
CA GLN A 83 -2.23 12.94 -13.77
C GLN A 83 -2.50 11.79 -14.77
N LYS A 84 -3.69 11.16 -14.72
CA LYS A 84 -4.09 10.05 -15.60
C LYS A 84 -3.11 8.87 -15.55
N VAL A 85 -2.68 8.47 -14.34
CA VAL A 85 -1.89 7.26 -14.16
C VAL A 85 -2.64 6.02 -14.63
N ASN A 86 -1.94 4.97 -15.02
CA ASN A 86 -2.56 3.74 -15.52
C ASN A 86 -3.08 2.87 -14.38
N ALA A 87 -2.40 2.87 -13.22
CA ALA A 87 -2.81 2.11 -12.06
C ALA A 87 -2.49 2.83 -10.74
N ILE A 88 -3.28 2.51 -9.71
CA ILE A 88 -3.08 2.89 -8.31
C ILE A 88 -3.05 1.62 -7.48
N ALA A 89 -1.93 1.38 -6.80
CA ALA A 89 -1.75 0.35 -5.78
C ALA A 89 -1.67 1.03 -4.40
N VAL A 90 -2.74 0.94 -3.61
CA VAL A 90 -2.87 1.70 -2.34
C VAL A 90 -2.79 0.81 -1.09
N SER A 91 -1.99 1.20 -0.10
CA SER A 91 -2.12 0.72 1.28
C SER A 91 -2.98 1.71 2.07
N ALA A 92 -4.17 1.29 2.49
CA ALA A 92 -5.21 2.16 2.99
C ALA A 92 -5.03 2.57 4.46
N ASN A 93 -5.22 3.87 4.74
CA ASN A 93 -5.36 4.40 6.11
C ASN A 93 -6.77 4.20 6.69
N ASP A 94 -7.76 3.91 5.83
CA ASP A 94 -9.13 3.60 6.21
C ASP A 94 -9.79 2.73 5.13
N ALA A 95 -10.57 1.73 5.53
CA ALA A 95 -11.17 0.76 4.62
C ALA A 95 -12.25 1.39 3.72
N ASP A 96 -13.03 2.32 4.23
CA ASP A 96 -14.26 2.81 3.60
C ASP A 96 -14.11 4.23 3.05
N ALA A 97 -13.36 5.09 3.74
CA ALA A 97 -13.23 6.51 3.39
C ALA A 97 -12.59 6.72 2.01
N LEU A 98 -11.74 5.80 1.55
CA LEU A 98 -11.11 5.88 0.23
C LEU A 98 -12.02 5.38 -0.91
N VAL A 99 -13.07 4.63 -0.60
CA VAL A 99 -13.93 3.98 -1.61
C VAL A 99 -14.47 4.98 -2.64
N PRO A 100 -15.02 6.15 -2.26
CA PRO A 100 -15.58 7.09 -3.25
C PRO A 100 -14.53 7.62 -4.24
N VAL A 101 -13.34 7.98 -3.77
CA VAL A 101 -12.28 8.52 -4.65
C VAL A 101 -11.65 7.42 -5.53
N LEU A 102 -11.55 6.20 -5.02
CA LEU A 102 -11.02 5.07 -5.79
C LEU A 102 -12.02 4.59 -6.85
N LYS A 103 -13.33 4.61 -6.57
CA LYS A 103 -14.36 4.40 -7.59
C LYS A 103 -14.27 5.45 -8.70
N LYS A 104 -14.09 6.73 -8.34
CA LYS A 104 -13.84 7.81 -9.33
C LYS A 104 -12.60 7.55 -10.18
N ALA A 105 -11.54 6.93 -9.63
CA ALA A 105 -10.37 6.53 -10.40
C ALA A 105 -10.71 5.40 -11.39
N MET A 106 -11.40 4.36 -10.92
CA MET A 106 -11.84 3.23 -11.76
C MET A 106 -12.78 3.66 -12.88
N ASP A 107 -13.72 4.57 -12.60
CA ASP A 107 -14.63 5.14 -13.61
C ASP A 107 -13.90 5.91 -14.71
N ARG A 108 -12.64 6.31 -14.46
CA ARG A 108 -11.75 6.96 -15.44
C ARG A 108 -10.80 5.98 -16.13
N GLY A 109 -10.99 4.68 -15.93
CA GLY A 109 -10.19 3.62 -16.53
C GLY A 109 -8.87 3.34 -15.81
N ILE A 110 -8.68 3.86 -14.60
CA ILE A 110 -7.48 3.58 -13.80
C ILE A 110 -7.66 2.25 -13.08
N THR A 111 -6.72 1.33 -13.24
CA THR A 111 -6.70 0.07 -12.49
C THR A 111 -6.45 0.37 -11.01
N VAL A 112 -7.27 -0.16 -10.12
CA VAL A 112 -7.12 0.05 -8.67
C VAL A 112 -6.98 -1.27 -7.95
N ILE A 113 -5.87 -1.43 -7.23
CA ILE A 113 -5.66 -2.52 -6.28
C ILE A 113 -5.32 -1.96 -4.91
N SER A 114 -5.60 -2.71 -3.85
CA SER A 114 -5.04 -2.43 -2.53
C SER A 114 -3.96 -3.44 -2.15
N TRP A 115 -2.99 -3.04 -1.34
CA TRP A 115 -1.93 -3.93 -0.86
C TRP A 115 -1.58 -3.58 0.59
N ASP A 116 -1.02 -4.51 1.35
CA ASP A 116 -0.73 -4.34 2.79
C ASP A 116 -1.99 -4.07 3.65
N SER A 117 -2.56 -2.87 3.55
CA SER A 117 -3.81 -2.47 4.19
C SER A 117 -4.95 -2.33 3.18
N GLY A 118 -5.96 -3.17 3.33
CA GLY A 118 -7.06 -3.28 2.37
C GLY A 118 -8.03 -2.09 2.38
N VAL A 119 -8.56 -1.78 1.19
CA VAL A 119 -9.79 -0.99 1.02
C VAL A 119 -10.99 -1.97 0.99
N ALA A 120 -12.19 -1.52 1.34
CA ALA A 120 -13.41 -2.27 1.08
C ALA A 120 -13.52 -2.70 -0.39
N LYS A 121 -14.20 -3.83 -0.63
CA LYS A 121 -14.18 -4.53 -1.91
C LYS A 121 -14.65 -3.65 -3.07
N GLU A 122 -15.56 -2.73 -2.82
CA GLU A 122 -16.15 -1.82 -3.80
C GLU A 122 -15.18 -0.74 -4.27
N GLY A 123 -14.11 -0.48 -3.52
CA GLY A 123 -13.08 0.52 -3.82
C GLY A 123 -11.86 -0.05 -4.54
N ARG A 124 -11.86 -1.33 -4.91
CA ARG A 124 -10.69 -2.00 -5.51
C ARG A 124 -11.08 -3.17 -6.39
N GLN A 125 -10.19 -3.57 -7.28
CA GLN A 125 -10.34 -4.76 -8.13
C GLN A 125 -9.69 -5.99 -7.50
N LEU A 126 -8.57 -5.79 -6.79
CA LEU A 126 -7.80 -6.84 -6.11
C LEU A 126 -7.29 -6.32 -4.78
N HIS A 127 -7.09 -7.22 -3.81
CA HIS A 127 -6.25 -6.94 -2.65
C HIS A 127 -5.09 -7.94 -2.57
N LEU A 128 -3.87 -7.41 -2.60
CA LEU A 128 -2.65 -8.16 -2.33
C LEU A 128 -2.36 -8.13 -0.83
N ASN A 129 -2.84 -9.14 -0.11
CA ASN A 129 -2.62 -9.28 1.32
C ASN A 129 -1.24 -9.89 1.58
N PRO A 130 -0.36 -9.31 2.43
CA PRO A 130 0.98 -9.84 2.68
C PRO A 130 0.99 -11.21 3.37
N SER A 131 -0.04 -11.54 4.15
CA SER A 131 -0.19 -12.84 4.81
C SER A 131 -1.63 -13.09 5.28
N ASP A 132 -1.89 -14.27 5.85
CA ASP A 132 -3.16 -14.57 6.49
C ASP A 132 -3.37 -13.73 7.77
N THR A 133 -4.55 -13.11 7.91
CA THR A 133 -4.90 -12.25 9.04
C THR A 133 -4.95 -13.02 10.36
N GLY A 134 -5.43 -14.26 10.34
CA GLY A 134 -5.51 -15.12 11.52
C GLY A 134 -4.11 -15.52 11.99
N LEU A 135 -3.24 -15.91 11.04
CA LEU A 135 -1.85 -16.25 11.32
C LEU A 135 -1.08 -15.06 11.92
N ILE A 136 -1.27 -13.85 11.39
CA ILE A 136 -0.64 -12.65 11.98
C ILE A 136 -1.17 -12.40 13.39
N GLY A 137 -2.49 -12.40 13.58
CA GLY A 137 -3.12 -12.17 14.89
C GLY A 137 -2.66 -13.18 15.95
N GLU A 138 -2.53 -14.45 15.60
CA GLU A 138 -1.96 -15.46 16.48
C GLU A 138 -0.48 -15.24 16.75
N THR A 139 0.30 -14.95 15.72
CA THR A 139 1.76 -14.77 15.84
C THR A 139 2.11 -13.60 16.76
N ILE A 140 1.40 -12.46 16.68
CA ILE A 140 1.71 -11.30 17.53
C ILE A 140 1.50 -11.59 19.02
N ILE A 141 0.43 -12.32 19.39
CA ILE A 141 0.20 -12.72 20.78
C ILE A 141 1.15 -13.83 21.19
N LYS A 142 1.40 -14.79 20.31
CA LYS A 142 2.36 -15.87 20.57
C LYS A 142 3.73 -15.32 20.92
N LEU A 143 4.24 -14.35 20.16
CA LEU A 143 5.54 -13.74 20.42
C LEU A 143 5.60 -13.10 21.81
N ALA A 144 4.53 -12.43 22.26
CA ALA A 144 4.46 -11.91 23.63
C ALA A 144 4.36 -13.03 24.68
N ALA A 145 3.53 -14.05 24.42
CA ALA A 145 3.30 -15.17 25.31
C ALA A 145 4.55 -16.05 25.52
N ASP A 146 5.41 -16.19 24.49
CA ASP A 146 6.66 -16.95 24.57
C ASP A 146 7.62 -16.38 25.64
N TYR A 147 7.53 -15.08 25.96
CA TYR A 147 8.27 -14.44 27.05
C TYR A 147 7.55 -14.47 28.41
N LEU A 148 6.31 -14.97 28.46
CA LEU A 148 5.44 -15.01 29.64
C LEU A 148 4.94 -16.45 29.89
N PRO A 149 5.82 -17.44 30.14
CA PRO A 149 5.43 -18.85 30.27
C PRO A 149 4.48 -19.12 31.46
N GLU A 150 4.53 -18.27 32.49
CA GLU A 150 3.65 -18.33 33.66
C GLU A 150 2.34 -17.56 33.47
N GLY A 151 2.20 -16.82 32.37
CA GLY A 151 1.12 -15.85 32.15
C GLY A 151 1.54 -14.43 32.48
N GLY A 152 0.69 -13.46 32.13
CA GLY A 152 0.95 -12.07 32.40
C GLY A 152 0.10 -11.10 31.59
N ASP A 153 0.29 -9.82 31.90
CA ASP A 153 -0.37 -8.71 31.23
C ASP A 153 0.38 -8.34 29.94
N VAL A 154 -0.34 -8.18 28.85
CA VAL A 154 0.16 -7.72 27.54
C VAL A 154 -0.64 -6.51 27.11
N ALA A 155 0.02 -5.51 26.52
CA ALA A 155 -0.63 -4.38 25.88
C ALA A 155 -0.28 -4.35 24.39
N ILE A 156 -1.20 -3.85 23.57
CA ILE A 156 -0.95 -3.59 22.15
C ILE A 156 -0.78 -2.09 21.95
N LEU A 157 0.32 -1.71 21.32
CA LEU A 157 0.50 -0.38 20.73
C LEU A 157 0.40 -0.52 19.21
N SER A 158 -0.62 0.09 18.63
CA SER A 158 -0.94 0.03 17.21
C SER A 158 -0.58 1.33 16.49
N ALA A 159 -0.88 1.41 15.21
CA ALA A 159 -0.82 2.64 14.41
C ALA A 159 -2.09 3.48 14.65
N SER A 160 -2.90 3.77 13.62
CA SER A 160 -4.16 4.50 13.77
C SER A 160 -5.32 3.57 14.11
N SER A 161 -6.38 4.14 14.70
CA SER A 161 -7.62 3.42 14.98
C SER A 161 -8.46 3.11 13.75
N THR A 162 -8.09 3.63 12.58
CA THR A 162 -8.80 3.42 11.30
C THR A 162 -8.05 2.47 10.35
N ALA A 163 -6.78 2.16 10.62
CA ALA A 163 -5.97 1.33 9.75
C ALA A 163 -6.54 -0.09 9.61
N THR A 164 -6.90 -0.46 8.37
CA THR A 164 -7.61 -1.71 8.08
C THR A 164 -6.84 -2.95 8.55
N ASN A 165 -5.56 -3.05 8.18
CA ASN A 165 -4.75 -4.24 8.47
C ASN A 165 -4.53 -4.46 9.97
N GLN A 166 -4.00 -3.45 10.67
CA GLN A 166 -3.63 -3.59 12.09
C GLN A 166 -4.86 -3.84 12.97
N ASN A 167 -5.99 -3.20 12.67
CA ASN A 167 -7.23 -3.49 13.38
C ASN A 167 -7.74 -4.91 13.11
N ALA A 168 -7.64 -5.40 11.88
CA ALA A 168 -7.98 -6.80 11.57
C ALA A 168 -7.07 -7.80 12.31
N TRP A 169 -5.78 -7.51 12.42
CA TRP A 169 -4.82 -8.33 13.17
C TRP A 169 -5.09 -8.30 14.67
N ILE A 170 -5.43 -7.13 15.24
CA ILE A 170 -5.81 -6.99 16.64
C ILE A 170 -7.08 -7.79 16.95
N GLU A 171 -8.09 -7.72 16.10
CA GLU A 171 -9.31 -8.50 16.30
C GLU A 171 -9.06 -10.00 16.15
N ALA A 172 -8.18 -10.42 15.23
CA ALA A 172 -7.75 -11.82 15.14
C ALA A 172 -6.99 -12.26 16.41
N ALA A 173 -6.08 -11.44 16.92
CA ALA A 173 -5.37 -11.68 18.18
C ALA A 173 -6.34 -11.84 19.37
N LYS A 174 -7.30 -10.92 19.52
CA LYS A 174 -8.31 -11.00 20.60
C LYS A 174 -9.14 -12.27 20.54
N LYS A 175 -9.46 -12.77 19.34
CA LYS A 175 -10.23 -14.02 19.17
C LYS A 175 -9.45 -15.25 19.61
N VAL A 176 -8.15 -15.34 19.30
CA VAL A 176 -7.34 -16.53 19.63
C VAL A 176 -6.84 -16.53 21.07
N LEU A 177 -6.72 -15.36 21.70
CA LEU A 177 -6.19 -15.19 23.04
C LEU A 177 -6.87 -16.06 24.11
N PRO A 178 -8.21 -16.09 24.27
CA PRO A 178 -8.84 -16.91 25.30
C PRO A 178 -8.71 -18.43 25.06
N GLU A 179 -8.58 -18.86 23.80
CA GLU A 179 -8.50 -20.28 23.44
C GLU A 179 -7.07 -20.82 23.54
N LYS A 180 -6.10 -20.10 22.96
CA LYS A 180 -4.72 -20.56 22.80
C LYS A 180 -3.77 -20.01 23.86
N PHE A 181 -4.09 -18.86 24.45
CA PHE A 181 -3.23 -18.15 25.40
C PHE A 181 -4.00 -17.75 26.68
N PRO A 182 -4.68 -18.68 27.37
CA PRO A 182 -5.60 -18.36 28.47
C PRO A 182 -4.93 -17.71 29.69
N LYS A 183 -3.59 -17.79 29.80
CA LYS A 183 -2.80 -17.16 30.86
C LYS A 183 -2.35 -15.74 30.53
N ILE A 184 -2.55 -15.29 29.29
CA ILE A 184 -2.22 -13.93 28.84
C ILE A 184 -3.46 -13.06 29.01
N LYS A 185 -3.27 -11.86 29.53
CA LYS A 185 -4.33 -10.87 29.70
C LYS A 185 -4.00 -9.63 28.88
N LEU A 186 -4.80 -9.35 27.86
CA LEU A 186 -4.68 -8.09 27.11
C LEU A 186 -5.23 -6.93 27.96
N VAL A 187 -4.35 -6.08 28.48
CA VAL A 187 -4.73 -5.01 29.41
C VAL A 187 -5.05 -3.68 28.74
N ALA A 188 -4.50 -3.44 27.55
CA ALA A 188 -4.72 -2.20 26.81
C ALA A 188 -4.49 -2.37 25.30
N THR A 189 -5.13 -1.50 24.53
CA THR A 189 -4.79 -1.25 23.12
C THR A 189 -4.76 0.26 22.91
N VAL A 190 -3.60 0.80 22.53
CA VAL A 190 -3.36 2.23 22.30
C VAL A 190 -2.84 2.46 20.86
N TYR A 191 -2.83 3.72 20.42
CA TYR A 191 -2.63 4.07 19.01
C TYR A 191 -1.60 5.19 18.84
N GLY A 192 -0.45 4.84 18.25
CA GLY A 192 0.64 5.76 17.96
C GLY A 192 0.53 6.47 16.61
N ASP A 193 -0.51 6.18 15.81
CA ASP A 193 -0.82 6.80 14.50
C ASP A 193 0.30 6.69 13.44
N ASP A 194 1.15 5.66 13.53
CA ASP A 194 2.38 5.54 12.72
C ASP A 194 3.32 6.77 12.87
N ASP A 195 3.18 7.52 13.97
CA ASP A 195 4.04 8.64 14.35
C ASP A 195 5.01 8.22 15.46
N SER A 196 6.30 8.47 15.24
CA SER A 196 7.36 8.02 16.15
C SER A 196 7.29 8.68 17.53
N ALA A 197 6.98 9.98 17.59
CA ALA A 197 6.90 10.71 18.86
C ALA A 197 5.68 10.25 19.66
N LYS A 198 4.51 10.20 19.01
CA LYS A 198 3.28 9.72 19.65
C LYS A 198 3.42 8.27 20.11
N SER A 199 3.93 7.38 19.27
CA SER A 199 4.17 5.97 19.65
C SER A 199 5.09 5.84 20.87
N THR A 200 6.12 6.69 20.96
CA THR A 200 7.01 6.72 22.13
C THR A 200 6.27 7.14 23.40
N ASP A 201 5.39 8.13 23.31
CA ASP A 201 4.65 8.63 24.46
C ASP A 201 3.55 7.68 24.91
N GLU A 202 2.85 7.03 23.97
CA GLU A 202 1.89 5.95 24.26
C GLU A 202 2.58 4.75 24.94
N ALA A 203 3.77 4.35 24.46
CA ALA A 203 4.55 3.29 25.10
C ALA A 203 4.93 3.64 26.55
N LYS A 204 5.41 4.87 26.80
CA LYS A 204 5.68 5.35 28.17
C LYS A 204 4.40 5.38 29.01
N GLY A 205 3.26 5.75 28.43
CA GLY A 205 1.96 5.75 29.09
C GLY A 205 1.54 4.35 29.54
N LEU A 206 1.71 3.35 28.68
CA LEU A 206 1.47 1.95 29.00
C LEU A 206 2.34 1.49 30.18
N LEU A 207 3.66 1.69 30.12
CA LEU A 207 4.58 1.29 31.18
C LEU A 207 4.31 1.97 32.53
N LYS A 208 3.78 3.20 32.52
CA LYS A 208 3.38 3.90 33.76
C LYS A 208 2.06 3.38 34.32
N SER A 209 1.13 3.01 33.44
CA SER A 209 -0.22 2.56 33.83
C SER A 209 -0.24 1.09 34.28
N TYR A 210 0.73 0.30 33.81
CA TYR A 210 0.89 -1.12 34.08
C TYR A 210 2.36 -1.40 34.47
N PRO A 211 2.78 -1.05 35.69
CA PRO A 211 4.17 -1.18 36.16
C PRO A 211 4.61 -2.62 36.43
#